data_AF-A0A8H2XZM7-F1
#
_entry.id   AF-A0A8H2XZM7-F1
#
_cell.length_a   1.000
_cell.length_b   1.000
_cell.length_c   1.000
_cell.angle_alpha   90.00
_cell.angle_beta   90.00
_cell.angle_gamma   90.00
#
_symmetry.space_group_name_H-M   'P 1'
#
loop_
_entity.id
_entity.type
_entity.pdbx_description
1 polymer ?
#
loop_
_entity_poly.entity_id
_entity_poly.type
_entity_poly.pdbx_seq_one_letter_code
_entity_poly.pdbx_strand_id
1 'polypeptide(L)'
;MPSTTTPNLVRFTGHNYFRQRITLSILSGKAVRIDGIRPDDQNPGLRDFEASFLRLIEKVTNGSAIEISYTGTSVLIKPGIISGGSVTHECPLSRSIGYFLEPLVAIAPFSKKALDLTLKGITSDEKDLSVDLIRTVTLPHLTLFGISDGVELKIKKRGAAPLGGGEIEFICPVVKQLQTLNFIDPGKIIRIRGIAEDVGRCRMGELTVKSVQFLRDIKQFFGTSFKVVPAPDSDSELMLSCFGTGYINSNKAVS
;
A
#
# COMPACT_ATOMS: atom_id res chain seq x y z
N MET A 1 -2.84 1.84 -38.94
CA MET A 1 -1.95 1.35 -37.88
C MET A 1 -2.46 1.88 -36.55
N PRO A 2 -2.82 1.03 -35.58
CA PRO A 2 -3.27 1.54 -34.29
C PRO A 2 -2.06 2.13 -33.57
N SER A 3 -2.14 3.41 -33.23
CA SER A 3 -1.18 4.11 -32.37
C SER A 3 -1.11 3.37 -31.04
N THR A 4 0.03 2.74 -30.76
CA THR A 4 0.35 2.20 -29.44
C THR A 4 0.47 3.36 -28.46
N THR A 5 -0.65 3.73 -27.85
CA THR A 5 -0.70 4.65 -26.71
C THR A 5 0.26 4.12 -25.67
N THR A 6 1.43 4.75 -25.54
CA THR A 6 2.42 4.36 -24.54
C THR A 6 1.74 4.53 -23.19
N PRO A 7 1.53 3.45 -22.41
CA PRO A 7 0.86 3.59 -21.13
C PRO A 7 1.67 4.57 -20.28
N ASN A 8 1.00 5.55 -19.67
CA ASN A 8 1.60 6.61 -18.84
C ASN A 8 2.65 6.01 -17.87
N LEU A 9 3.91 6.03 -18.29
CA LEU A 9 5.03 5.40 -17.59
C LEU A 9 5.58 6.39 -16.57
N VAL A 10 5.44 6.04 -15.29
CA VAL A 10 6.01 6.80 -14.19
C VAL A 10 7.45 6.36 -13.96
N ARG A 11 8.39 7.30 -13.92
CA ARG A 11 9.81 7.00 -13.68
C ARG A 11 10.25 7.49 -12.31
N PHE A 12 10.97 6.64 -11.59
CA PHE A 12 11.64 6.96 -10.33
C PHE A 12 13.09 6.51 -10.37
N THR A 13 13.88 7.09 -9.47
CA THR A 13 15.24 6.66 -9.21
C THR A 13 15.41 6.25 -7.75
N GLY A 14 16.34 5.33 -7.50
CA GLY A 14 16.71 4.87 -6.17
C GLY A 14 15.80 3.78 -5.59
N HIS A 15 16.24 3.22 -4.46
CA HIS A 15 15.57 2.11 -3.77
C HIS A 15 14.63 2.55 -2.64
N ASN A 16 14.60 3.85 -2.31
CA ASN A 16 13.75 4.39 -1.26
C ASN A 16 12.27 4.30 -1.65
N TYR A 17 11.41 4.03 -0.66
CA TYR A 17 9.96 3.94 -0.83
C TYR A 17 9.51 2.90 -1.87
N PHE A 18 10.34 1.87 -2.12
CA PHE A 18 10.10 0.84 -3.14
C PHE A 18 8.72 0.20 -3.02
N ARG A 19 8.37 -0.35 -1.84
CA ARG A 19 7.05 -0.96 -1.58
C ARG A 19 5.90 -0.02 -1.90
N GLN A 20 5.99 1.22 -1.42
CA GLN A 20 4.98 2.24 -1.59
C GLN A 20 4.76 2.58 -3.07
N ARG A 21 5.84 2.81 -3.83
CA ARG A 21 5.75 3.13 -5.26
C ARG A 21 5.11 1.99 -6.06
N ILE A 22 5.42 0.75 -5.70
CA ILE A 22 4.80 -0.43 -6.32
C ILE A 22 3.31 -0.49 -5.97
N THR A 23 2.96 -0.34 -4.70
CA THR A 23 1.56 -0.31 -4.25
C THR A 23 0.76 0.77 -4.99
N LEU A 24 1.30 1.99 -5.10
CA LEU A 24 0.66 3.08 -5.85
C LEU A 24 0.54 2.79 -7.35
N SER A 25 1.53 2.10 -7.95
CA SER A 25 1.45 1.64 -9.34
C SER A 25 0.32 0.62 -9.55
N ILE A 26 0.21 -0.38 -8.67
CA ILE A 26 -0.86 -1.39 -8.72
C ILE A 26 -2.24 -0.74 -8.54
N LEU A 27 -2.39 0.16 -7.57
CA LEU A 27 -3.66 0.85 -7.32
C LEU A 27 -4.02 1.82 -8.45
N SER A 28 -3.08 2.60 -8.96
CA SER A 28 -3.36 3.57 -10.04
C SER A 28 -3.49 2.95 -11.42
N GLY A 29 -3.06 1.70 -11.62
CA GLY A 29 -2.99 1.06 -12.93
C GLY A 29 -1.94 1.67 -13.87
N LYS A 30 -1.05 2.53 -13.37
CA LYS A 30 0.02 3.15 -14.16
C LYS A 30 1.30 2.34 -14.09
N ALA A 31 1.93 2.11 -15.24
CA ALA A 31 3.24 1.44 -15.29
C ALA A 31 4.30 2.28 -14.57
N VAL A 32 5.21 1.63 -13.85
CA VAL A 32 6.30 2.28 -13.14
C VAL A 32 7.64 1.68 -13.50
N ARG A 33 8.64 2.52 -13.74
CA ARG A 33 10.05 2.14 -13.89
C ARG A 33 10.88 2.77 -12.79
N ILE A 34 11.63 1.95 -12.09
CA ILE A 34 12.54 2.37 -11.02
C ILE A 34 13.96 2.03 -11.47
N ASP A 35 14.79 3.05 -11.70
CA ASP A 35 16.19 2.91 -12.12
C ASP A 35 17.14 3.26 -10.96
N GLY A 36 18.40 2.84 -11.02
CA GLY A 36 19.41 3.20 -10.02
C GLY A 36 19.14 2.61 -8.63
N ILE A 37 18.70 1.35 -8.56
CA ILE A 37 18.53 0.63 -7.30
C ILE A 37 19.91 0.21 -6.79
N ARG A 38 20.43 0.94 -5.79
CA ARG A 38 21.73 0.69 -5.12
C ARG A 38 22.88 0.47 -6.12
N PRO A 39 23.18 1.45 -6.99
CA PRO A 39 24.21 1.28 -8.02
C PRO A 39 25.63 1.18 -7.42
N ASP A 40 25.86 1.82 -6.27
CA ASP A 40 27.18 1.96 -5.64
C ASP A 40 27.43 0.96 -4.50
N ASP A 41 26.48 0.06 -4.21
CA ASP A 41 26.64 -0.97 -3.17
C ASP A 41 27.56 -2.10 -3.66
N GLN A 42 28.23 -2.80 -2.73
CA GLN A 42 29.03 -3.99 -3.07
C GLN A 42 28.20 -5.08 -3.78
N ASN A 43 26.93 -5.21 -3.39
CA ASN A 43 25.96 -6.09 -4.03
C ASN A 43 24.85 -5.20 -4.64
N PRO A 44 25.04 -4.73 -5.89
CA PRO A 44 24.12 -3.77 -6.49
C PRO A 44 22.76 -4.39 -6.80
N GLY A 45 21.73 -3.55 -6.86
CA GLY A 45 20.38 -3.94 -7.26
C GLY A 45 19.42 -4.28 -6.12
N LEU A 46 18.39 -5.05 -6.50
CA LEU A 46 17.34 -5.52 -5.60
C LEU A 46 17.88 -6.49 -4.55
N ARG A 47 17.35 -6.38 -3.34
CA ARG A 47 17.57 -7.38 -2.29
C ARG A 47 16.57 -8.53 -2.42
N ASP A 48 16.86 -9.63 -1.75
CA ASP A 48 16.02 -10.84 -1.70
C ASP A 48 14.57 -10.55 -1.25
N PHE A 49 14.39 -9.70 -0.24
CA PHE A 49 13.05 -9.32 0.26
C PHE A 49 12.27 -8.46 -0.74
N GLU A 50 12.94 -7.63 -1.53
CA GLU A 50 12.30 -6.84 -2.59
C GLU A 50 11.89 -7.73 -3.76
N ALA A 51 12.77 -8.64 -4.19
CA ALA A 51 12.44 -9.62 -5.21
C ALA A 51 11.30 -10.56 -4.77
N SER A 52 11.30 -10.99 -3.50
CA SER A 52 10.21 -11.78 -2.93
C SER A 52 8.89 -10.99 -2.86
N PHE A 53 8.95 -9.69 -2.58
CA PHE A 53 7.78 -8.81 -2.59
C PHE A 53 7.20 -8.67 -4.01
N LEU A 54 8.04 -8.51 -5.03
CA LEU A 54 7.59 -8.48 -6.43
C LEU A 54 6.86 -9.79 -6.81
N ARG A 55 7.42 -10.94 -6.45
CA ARG A 55 6.78 -12.26 -6.67
C ARG A 55 5.44 -12.39 -5.94
N LEU A 56 5.32 -11.81 -4.75
CA LEU A 56 4.06 -11.78 -4.01
C LEU A 56 3.00 -10.94 -4.74
N ILE A 57 3.39 -9.78 -5.28
CA ILE A 57 2.50 -8.95 -6.10
C ILE A 57 2.05 -9.69 -7.36
N GLU A 58 2.94 -10.44 -8.03
CA GLU A 58 2.56 -11.29 -9.19
C GLU A 58 1.56 -12.39 -8.81
N LYS A 59 1.62 -12.94 -7.60
CA LYS A 59 0.62 -13.94 -7.15
C LYS A 59 -0.74 -13.34 -6.84
N VAL A 60 -0.77 -12.10 -6.33
CA VAL A 60 -2.00 -11.40 -5.92
C VAL A 60 -2.71 -10.73 -7.10
N THR A 61 -1.97 -10.45 -8.18
CA THR A 61 -2.46 -9.80 -9.39
C THR A 61 -2.48 -10.77 -10.57
N ASN A 62 -3.29 -10.49 -11.58
CA ASN A 62 -3.34 -11.27 -12.82
C ASN A 62 -3.03 -10.36 -14.01
N GLY A 63 -2.12 -10.77 -14.87
CA GLY A 63 -1.67 -10.02 -16.04
C GLY A 63 -0.69 -8.88 -15.72
N SER A 64 -0.16 -8.80 -14.49
CA SER A 64 0.97 -7.92 -14.20
C SER A 64 2.23 -8.46 -14.85
N ALA A 65 3.02 -7.58 -15.47
CA ALA A 65 4.34 -7.95 -16.01
C ALA A 65 5.43 -7.22 -15.23
N ILE A 66 6.37 -7.97 -14.65
CA ILE A 66 7.52 -7.45 -13.93
C ILE A 66 8.78 -7.81 -14.70
N GLU A 67 9.48 -6.81 -15.19
CA GLU A 67 10.73 -6.94 -15.92
C GLU A 67 11.87 -6.39 -15.05
N ILE A 68 12.84 -7.24 -14.70
CA ILE A 68 14.00 -6.87 -13.89
C ILE A 68 15.23 -6.89 -14.80
N SER A 69 16.10 -5.88 -14.73
CA SER A 69 17.35 -5.90 -15.49
C SER A 69 18.29 -7.00 -15.01
N TYR A 70 19.21 -7.43 -15.88
CA TYR A 70 20.21 -8.45 -15.56
C TYR A 70 20.98 -8.16 -14.26
N THR A 71 21.33 -6.89 -14.03
CA THR A 71 22.02 -6.40 -12.83
C THR A 71 21.12 -6.17 -11.62
N GLY A 72 19.79 -6.29 -11.76
CA GLY A 72 18.82 -5.97 -10.71
C GLY A 72 18.75 -4.49 -10.31
N THR A 73 19.45 -3.60 -11.02
CA THR A 73 19.49 -2.15 -10.71
C THR A 73 18.33 -1.36 -11.30
N SER A 74 17.51 -1.99 -12.15
CA SER A 74 16.29 -1.39 -12.68
C SER A 74 15.16 -2.40 -12.76
N VAL A 75 13.94 -1.91 -12.50
CA VAL A 75 12.70 -2.70 -12.53
C VAL A 75 11.63 -1.92 -13.27
N LEU A 76 10.95 -2.57 -14.21
CA LEU A 76 9.74 -2.09 -14.87
C LEU A 76 8.57 -2.96 -14.45
N ILE A 77 7.50 -2.32 -13.96
CA ILE A 77 6.26 -2.98 -13.56
C ILE A 77 5.14 -2.43 -14.41
N LYS A 78 4.43 -3.31 -15.09
CA LYS A 78 3.17 -3.03 -15.78
C LYS A 78 2.06 -3.65 -14.92
N PRO A 79 1.27 -2.85 -14.19
CA PRO A 79 0.24 -3.37 -13.30
C PRO A 79 -0.86 -4.07 -14.09
N GLY A 80 -1.29 -5.23 -13.59
CA GLY A 80 -2.46 -5.96 -14.07
C GLY A 80 -3.68 -5.72 -13.18
N ILE A 81 -4.59 -6.70 -13.20
CA ILE A 81 -5.83 -6.70 -12.43
C ILE A 81 -5.56 -7.30 -11.06
N ILE A 82 -6.07 -6.71 -9.98
CA ILE A 82 -5.96 -7.29 -8.64
C ILE A 82 -6.96 -8.44 -8.54
N SER A 83 -6.52 -9.69 -8.65
CA SER A 83 -7.41 -10.85 -8.66
C SER A 83 -7.86 -11.26 -7.26
N GLY A 84 -6.96 -11.19 -6.26
CA GLY A 84 -7.19 -11.78 -4.94
C GLY A 84 -7.22 -13.32 -5.00
N GLY A 85 -7.97 -13.96 -4.10
CA GLY A 85 -8.04 -15.42 -3.95
C GLY A 85 -7.09 -15.97 -2.88
N SER A 86 -6.91 -17.29 -2.85
CA SER A 86 -6.02 -17.95 -1.89
C SER A 86 -4.57 -17.90 -2.37
N VAL A 87 -3.71 -17.25 -1.60
CA VAL A 87 -2.29 -17.04 -1.92
C VAL A 87 -1.43 -17.48 -0.75
N THR A 88 -0.47 -18.36 -1.01
CA THR A 88 0.56 -18.74 -0.03
C THR A 88 1.92 -18.21 -0.45
N HIS A 89 2.62 -17.58 0.48
CA HIS A 89 3.95 -17.02 0.21
C HIS A 89 4.92 -17.19 1.38
N GLU A 90 6.11 -17.67 1.03
CA GLU A 90 7.22 -17.83 1.97
C GLU A 90 8.09 -16.58 1.92
N CYS A 91 8.13 -15.87 3.04
CA CYS A 91 8.90 -14.65 3.19
C CYS A 91 10.35 -15.00 3.57
N PRO A 92 11.36 -14.37 2.96
CA PRO A 92 12.75 -14.55 3.34
C PRO A 92 12.99 -14.05 4.77
N LEU A 93 14.01 -14.59 5.43
CA LEU A 93 14.37 -14.25 6.82
C LEU A 93 15.00 -12.86 6.97
N SER A 94 15.26 -12.16 5.86
CA SER A 94 15.88 -10.82 5.84
C SER A 94 14.96 -9.70 6.35
N ARG A 95 13.64 -9.92 6.36
CA ARG A 95 12.59 -8.97 6.77
C ARG A 95 11.42 -9.71 7.42
N SER A 96 10.66 -9.03 8.27
CA SER A 96 9.48 -9.66 8.89
C SER A 96 8.29 -9.73 7.92
N ILE A 97 7.32 -10.57 8.24
CA ILE A 97 6.06 -10.71 7.51
C ILE A 97 5.34 -9.36 7.38
N GLY A 98 5.46 -8.49 8.36
CA GLY A 98 4.85 -7.16 8.32
C GLY A 98 5.33 -6.31 7.15
N TYR A 99 6.57 -6.51 6.70
CA TYR A 99 7.10 -5.86 5.49
C TYR A 99 6.24 -6.16 4.24
N PHE A 100 5.73 -7.39 4.14
CA PHE A 100 4.92 -7.87 3.02
C PHE A 100 3.43 -7.61 3.23
N LEU A 101 2.96 -7.70 4.48
CA LEU A 101 1.56 -7.54 4.82
C LEU A 101 1.09 -6.08 4.72
N GLU A 102 1.89 -5.12 5.19
CA GLU A 102 1.54 -3.68 5.17
C GLU A 102 1.06 -3.18 3.79
N PRO A 103 1.81 -3.37 2.68
CA PRO A 103 1.33 -2.95 1.35
C PRO A 103 0.13 -3.76 0.86
N LEU A 104 0.01 -5.04 1.25
CA LEU A 104 -1.12 -5.88 0.83
C LEU A 104 -2.42 -5.50 1.53
N VAL A 105 -2.37 -5.03 2.78
CA VAL A 105 -3.55 -4.50 3.47
C VAL A 105 -4.17 -3.33 2.70
N ALA A 106 -3.35 -2.50 2.03
CA ALA A 106 -3.85 -1.42 1.18
C ALA A 106 -4.40 -1.89 -0.17
N ILE A 107 -3.91 -3.01 -0.72
CA ILE A 107 -4.30 -3.54 -2.04
C ILE A 107 -5.52 -4.47 -1.94
N ALA A 108 -5.59 -5.28 -0.89
CA ALA A 108 -6.53 -6.38 -0.74
C ALA A 108 -8.01 -6.00 -0.88
N PRO A 109 -8.50 -4.86 -0.36
CA PRO A 109 -9.91 -4.46 -0.50
C PRO A 109 -10.33 -4.26 -1.96
N PHE A 110 -9.39 -3.99 -2.86
CA PHE A 110 -9.65 -3.66 -4.27
C PHE A 110 -9.49 -4.85 -5.22
N SER A 111 -9.51 -6.07 -4.68
CA SER A 111 -9.41 -7.31 -5.44
C SER A 111 -10.73 -7.70 -6.14
N LYS A 112 -10.69 -8.64 -7.10
CA LYS A 112 -11.89 -9.24 -7.71
C LYS A 112 -12.60 -10.20 -6.76
N LYS A 113 -11.83 -11.01 -6.06
CA LYS A 113 -12.27 -12.02 -5.09
C LYS A 113 -11.62 -11.73 -3.75
N ALA A 114 -12.26 -12.14 -2.66
CA ALA A 114 -11.69 -12.00 -1.33
C ALA A 114 -10.27 -12.59 -1.29
N LEU A 115 -9.35 -11.88 -0.64
CA LEU A 115 -7.97 -12.31 -0.50
C LEU A 115 -7.86 -13.17 0.75
N ASP A 116 -7.37 -14.39 0.59
CA ASP A 116 -7.03 -15.32 1.65
C ASP A 116 -5.52 -15.59 1.56
N LEU A 117 -4.76 -14.89 2.39
CA LEU A 117 -3.31 -14.83 2.29
C LEU A 117 -2.66 -15.56 3.45
N THR A 118 -1.91 -16.61 3.15
CA THR A 118 -1.03 -17.29 4.11
C THR A 118 0.41 -16.85 3.92
N LEU A 119 0.98 -16.16 4.92
CA LEU A 119 2.40 -15.77 4.92
C LEU A 119 3.19 -16.57 5.96
N LYS A 120 4.35 -17.08 5.56
CA LYS A 120 5.27 -17.82 6.43
C LYS A 120 6.60 -17.10 6.54
N GLY A 121 7.16 -16.99 7.74
CA GLY A 121 8.42 -16.27 7.97
C GLY A 121 8.56 -15.74 9.40
N ILE A 122 9.28 -14.63 9.56
CA ILE A 122 9.48 -13.98 10.87
C ILE A 122 8.28 -13.08 11.17
N THR A 123 7.62 -13.25 12.32
CA THR A 123 6.43 -12.46 12.70
C THR A 123 6.74 -11.11 13.34
N SER A 124 7.94 -10.95 13.89
CA SER A 124 8.38 -9.70 14.53
C SER A 124 9.88 -9.54 14.39
N ASP A 125 10.30 -8.32 14.06
CA ASP A 125 11.69 -7.86 14.04
C ASP A 125 11.76 -6.43 14.62
N GLU A 126 12.95 -5.86 14.67
CA GLU A 126 13.16 -4.49 15.18
C GLU A 126 13.01 -3.40 14.10
N LYS A 127 13.06 -3.78 12.81
CA LYS A 127 13.13 -2.81 11.71
C LYS A 127 11.77 -2.56 11.08
N ASP A 128 10.94 -3.59 10.93
CA ASP A 128 9.64 -3.50 10.30
C ASP A 128 8.49 -3.53 11.32
N LEU A 129 7.27 -3.32 10.81
CA LEU A 129 6.07 -3.36 11.61
C LEU A 129 5.75 -4.79 12.03
N SER A 130 5.54 -5.05 13.32
CA SER A 130 5.14 -6.39 13.77
C SER A 130 3.73 -6.75 13.31
N VAL A 131 3.47 -8.04 13.13
CA VAL A 131 2.12 -8.54 12.78
C VAL A 131 1.08 -8.14 13.84
N ASP A 132 1.48 -8.09 15.12
CA ASP A 132 0.59 -7.65 16.20
C ASP A 132 0.18 -6.19 16.03
N LEU A 133 1.08 -5.29 15.65
CA LEU A 133 0.76 -3.88 15.42
C LEU A 133 -0.17 -3.70 14.21
N ILE A 134 0.02 -4.48 13.14
CA ILE A 134 -0.91 -4.46 12.01
C ILE A 134 -2.31 -4.89 12.48
N ARG A 135 -2.39 -5.94 13.30
CA ARG A 135 -3.67 -6.44 13.84
C ARG A 135 -4.37 -5.43 14.74
N THR A 136 -3.65 -4.79 15.66
CA THR A 136 -4.25 -3.95 16.71
C THR A 136 -4.42 -2.49 16.29
N VAL A 137 -3.60 -2.00 15.37
CA VAL A 137 -3.65 -0.62 14.89
C VAL A 137 -4.22 -0.60 13.48
N THR A 138 -3.55 -1.18 12.50
CA THR A 138 -3.91 -0.99 11.09
C THR A 138 -5.30 -1.52 10.75
N LEU A 139 -5.68 -2.72 11.21
CA LEU A 139 -6.99 -3.30 10.86
C LEU A 139 -8.18 -2.50 11.42
N PRO A 140 -8.21 -2.07 12.70
CA PRO A 140 -9.25 -1.18 13.18
C PRO A 140 -9.38 0.12 12.38
N HIS A 141 -8.27 0.68 11.88
CA HIS A 141 -8.34 1.89 11.05
C HIS A 141 -9.01 1.64 9.70
N LEU A 142 -8.97 0.42 9.15
CA LEU A 142 -9.70 0.08 7.91
C LEU A 142 -11.22 0.13 8.10
N THR A 143 -11.71 -0.14 9.30
CA THR A 143 -13.15 -0.07 9.61
C THR A 143 -13.69 1.35 9.41
N LEU A 144 -12.87 2.36 9.67
CA LEU A 144 -13.22 3.77 9.45
C LEU A 144 -13.45 4.06 7.97
N PHE A 145 -12.73 3.39 7.07
CA PHE A 145 -12.91 3.50 5.62
C PHE A 145 -14.11 2.68 5.08
N GLY A 146 -14.95 2.12 5.96
CA GLY A 146 -16.11 1.30 5.60
C GLY A 146 -15.78 -0.17 5.36
N ILE A 147 -14.59 -0.64 5.75
CA ILE A 147 -14.17 -2.04 5.66
C ILE A 147 -14.36 -2.72 7.02
N SER A 148 -15.61 -2.79 7.51
CA SER A 148 -15.91 -3.29 8.85
C SER A 148 -16.04 -4.80 8.93
N ASP A 149 -16.58 -5.44 7.88
CA ASP A 149 -17.06 -6.81 7.98
C ASP A 149 -16.13 -7.76 7.22
N GLY A 150 -15.51 -8.71 7.93
CA GLY A 150 -14.79 -9.85 7.36
C GLY A 150 -13.29 -9.70 7.15
N VAL A 151 -12.68 -8.58 7.59
CA VAL A 151 -11.21 -8.46 7.64
C VAL A 151 -10.71 -9.16 8.90
N GLU A 152 -9.83 -10.14 8.75
CA GLU A 152 -9.31 -10.93 9.86
C GLU A 152 -7.82 -11.23 9.67
N LEU A 153 -7.06 -11.20 10.78
CA LEU A 153 -5.65 -11.58 10.81
C LEU A 153 -5.41 -12.57 11.95
N LYS A 154 -5.24 -13.84 11.58
CA LYS A 154 -4.94 -14.94 12.49
C LYS A 154 -3.45 -15.21 12.50
N ILE A 155 -2.87 -15.28 13.69
CA ILE A 155 -1.49 -15.70 13.89
C ILE A 155 -1.55 -17.20 14.24
N LYS A 156 -1.25 -18.07 13.27
CA LYS A 156 -1.25 -19.53 13.49
C LYS A 156 -0.02 -19.95 14.30
N LYS A 157 1.15 -19.41 13.94
CA LYS A 157 2.42 -19.67 14.62
C LYS A 157 3.23 -18.38 14.72
N ARG A 158 3.86 -18.15 15.86
CA ARG A 158 4.83 -17.04 16.01
C ARG A 158 6.22 -17.53 15.62
N GLY A 159 6.97 -16.68 14.92
CA GLY A 159 8.34 -16.95 14.52
C GLY A 159 9.25 -15.76 14.81
N ALA A 160 10.30 -15.97 15.58
CA ALA A 160 11.28 -14.93 15.91
C ALA A 160 12.50 -15.04 14.99
N ALA A 161 13.16 -13.92 14.72
CA ALA A 161 14.48 -13.93 14.09
C ALA A 161 15.48 -14.70 14.99
N PRO A 162 16.47 -15.43 14.44
CA PRO A 162 16.84 -15.49 13.03
C PRO A 162 16.18 -16.63 12.23
N LEU A 163 15.64 -17.66 12.90
CA LEU A 163 15.14 -18.88 12.22
C LEU A 163 13.71 -18.74 11.67
N GLY A 164 12.92 -17.80 12.17
CA GLY A 164 11.55 -17.58 11.74
C GLY A 164 10.61 -18.73 12.14
N GLY A 165 9.89 -19.30 11.18
CA GLY A 165 8.93 -20.39 11.40
C GLY A 165 7.52 -19.94 11.82
N GLY A 166 7.25 -18.64 11.75
CA GLY A 166 5.93 -18.08 11.97
C GLY A 166 5.02 -18.28 10.76
N GLU A 167 3.72 -18.30 11.03
CA GLU A 167 2.68 -18.49 10.03
C GLU A 167 1.49 -17.62 10.41
N ILE A 168 1.02 -16.82 9.45
CA ILE A 168 -0.15 -15.98 9.60
C ILE A 168 -1.12 -16.25 8.47
N GLU A 169 -2.39 -15.98 8.73
CA GLU A 169 -3.48 -16.03 7.76
C GLU A 169 -4.22 -14.70 7.82
N PHE A 170 -4.25 -14.00 6.68
CA PHE A 170 -4.91 -12.72 6.51
C PHE A 170 -6.06 -12.87 5.52
N ILE A 171 -7.26 -12.57 5.97
CA ILE A 171 -8.48 -12.63 5.17
C ILE A 171 -8.98 -11.21 4.99
N CYS A 172 -9.24 -10.80 3.74
CA CYS A 172 -9.79 -9.49 3.43
C CYS A 172 -10.92 -9.62 2.38
N PRO A 173 -12.11 -9.08 2.66
CA PRO A 173 -13.20 -9.06 1.70
C PRO A 173 -13.01 -7.97 0.65
N VAL A 174 -13.82 -8.06 -0.41
CA VAL A 174 -13.81 -7.11 -1.52
C VAL A 174 -14.74 -5.93 -1.24
N VAL A 175 -14.21 -4.73 -1.39
CA VAL A 175 -14.96 -3.48 -1.24
C VAL A 175 -15.20 -2.85 -2.62
N LYS A 176 -16.40 -2.33 -2.85
CA LYS A 176 -16.76 -1.66 -4.12
C LYS A 176 -16.21 -0.23 -4.16
N GLN A 177 -16.37 0.50 -3.07
CA GLN A 177 -15.94 1.87 -2.89
C GLN A 177 -15.66 2.12 -1.40
N LEU A 178 -14.60 2.86 -1.10
CA LEU A 178 -14.30 3.26 0.28
C LEU A 178 -15.16 4.46 0.69
N GLN A 179 -15.40 4.60 1.99
CA GLN A 179 -16.02 5.79 2.55
C GLN A 179 -14.96 6.87 2.77
N THR A 180 -15.24 8.08 2.29
CA THR A 180 -14.38 9.25 2.49
C THR A 180 -14.40 9.66 3.95
N LEU A 181 -13.22 9.79 4.57
CA LEU A 181 -13.06 10.15 5.97
C LEU A 181 -12.81 11.65 6.15
N ASN A 182 -13.39 12.20 7.22
CA ASN A 182 -13.18 13.57 7.68
C ASN A 182 -12.69 13.55 9.13
N PHE A 183 -11.37 13.54 9.30
CA PHE A 183 -10.69 13.65 10.60
C PHE A 183 -10.33 15.11 10.88
N ILE A 184 -11.34 15.93 11.13
CA ILE A 184 -11.17 17.37 11.36
C ILE A 184 -10.91 17.65 12.85
N ASP A 185 -11.49 16.85 13.74
CA ASP A 185 -11.52 17.15 15.17
C ASP A 185 -10.67 16.17 15.99
N PRO A 186 -9.85 16.67 16.94
CA PRO A 186 -9.24 15.85 17.98
C PRO A 186 -10.25 15.37 19.06
N GLY A 187 -11.56 15.63 18.88
CA GLY A 187 -12.66 15.49 19.85
C GLY A 187 -12.76 16.71 20.79
N LYS A 188 -13.90 17.14 21.36
CA LYS A 188 -15.33 16.72 21.39
C LYS A 188 -16.19 17.57 20.44
N ILE A 189 -17.05 16.95 19.61
CA ILE A 189 -18.16 17.63 18.91
C ILE A 189 -19.45 16.80 19.02
N ILE A 190 -20.54 17.43 19.48
CA ILE A 190 -21.84 16.79 19.80
C ILE A 190 -22.67 16.48 18.53
N ARG A 191 -22.45 17.24 17.45
CA ARG A 191 -22.83 16.97 16.04
C ARG A 191 -22.66 18.27 15.28
N ILE A 192 -22.06 18.24 14.10
CA ILE A 192 -22.56 18.99 12.93
C ILE A 192 -22.35 18.10 11.69
N ARG A 193 -23.42 17.90 10.91
CA ARG A 193 -23.38 17.19 9.62
C ARG A 193 -23.36 18.21 8.50
N GLY A 194 -22.53 17.95 7.50
CA GLY A 194 -22.62 18.52 6.17
C GLY A 194 -22.18 17.45 5.18
N ILE A 195 -22.96 17.24 4.11
CA ILE A 195 -22.52 16.44 2.97
C ILE A 195 -21.81 17.43 2.06
N ALA A 196 -20.50 17.31 1.96
CA ALA A 196 -19.71 18.03 0.98
C ALA A 196 -19.03 17.00 0.08
N GLU A 197 -19.17 17.25 -1.21
CA GLU A 197 -18.59 16.53 -2.35
C GLU A 197 -17.16 16.03 -2.07
N ASP A 198 -16.83 14.83 -2.57
CA ASP A 198 -15.63 13.97 -2.43
C ASP A 198 -14.32 14.65 -1.95
N VAL A 199 -14.32 15.29 -0.79
CA VAL A 199 -13.18 15.99 -0.20
C VAL A 199 -12.89 15.36 1.15
N GLY A 200 -11.74 14.70 1.24
CA GLY A 200 -11.22 14.19 2.50
C GLY A 200 -10.45 15.29 3.23
N ARG A 201 -10.71 15.46 4.53
CA ARG A 201 -9.97 16.36 5.41
C ARG A 201 -9.33 15.58 6.55
N CYS A 202 -8.06 15.86 6.84
CA CYS A 202 -7.35 15.26 7.96
C CYS A 202 -6.46 16.30 8.64
N ARG A 203 -6.58 16.39 9.96
CA ARG A 203 -5.70 17.16 10.84
C ARG A 203 -4.49 16.30 11.21
N MET A 204 -3.29 16.81 11.00
CA MET A 204 -2.02 16.12 11.27
C MET A 204 -1.05 17.07 11.97
N GLY A 205 -0.06 16.51 12.67
CA GLY A 205 1.09 17.29 13.16
C GLY A 205 2.04 17.69 12.02
N GLU A 206 3.25 18.11 12.37
CA GLU A 206 4.27 18.50 11.40
C GLU A 206 4.59 17.39 10.39
N LEU A 207 4.68 17.76 9.11
CA LEU A 207 4.96 16.82 8.03
C LEU A 207 6.44 16.43 8.01
N THR A 208 6.71 15.15 8.23
CA THR A 208 8.07 14.61 8.06
C THR A 208 8.49 14.57 6.59
N VAL A 209 9.80 14.48 6.33
CA VAL A 209 10.36 14.32 4.97
C VAL A 209 9.75 13.11 4.25
N LYS A 210 9.49 12.02 4.98
CA LYS A 210 8.84 10.82 4.44
C LYS A 210 7.40 11.11 4.01
N SER A 211 6.63 11.82 4.85
CA SER A 211 5.26 12.23 4.55
C SER A 211 5.20 13.14 3.32
N VAL A 212 6.12 14.10 3.21
CA VAL A 212 6.19 14.99 2.03
C VAL A 212 6.51 14.18 0.76
N GLN A 213 7.44 13.24 0.82
CA GLN A 213 7.73 12.37 -0.32
C GLN A 213 6.54 11.49 -0.70
N PHE A 214 5.81 10.97 0.29
CA PHE A 214 4.57 10.21 0.09
C PHE A 214 3.53 11.03 -0.69
N LEU A 215 3.30 12.28 -0.30
CA LEU A 215 2.36 13.18 -1.00
C LEU A 215 2.81 13.50 -2.43
N ARG A 216 4.12 13.63 -2.68
CA ARG A 216 4.68 13.82 -4.03
C ARG A 216 4.45 12.60 -4.91
N ASP A 217 4.69 11.41 -4.38
CA ASP A 217 4.47 10.15 -5.10
C ASP A 217 2.97 9.99 -5.43
N ILE A 218 2.06 10.30 -4.49
CA ILE A 218 0.61 10.31 -4.76
C ILE A 218 0.26 11.26 -5.91
N LYS A 219 0.80 12.49 -5.90
CA LYS A 219 0.56 13.45 -6.98
C LYS A 219 1.01 12.90 -8.34
N GLN A 220 2.13 12.18 -8.38
CA GLN A 220 2.66 11.62 -9.62
C GLN A 220 1.80 10.45 -10.16
N PHE A 221 1.29 9.59 -9.27
CA PHE A 221 0.45 8.46 -9.66
C PHE A 221 -1.01 8.84 -9.92
N PHE A 222 -1.61 9.64 -9.05
CA PHE A 222 -3.04 9.93 -9.08
C PHE A 222 -3.39 11.33 -9.60
N GLY A 223 -2.42 12.23 -9.72
CA GLY A 223 -2.68 13.64 -10.04
C GLY A 223 -3.27 14.45 -8.88
N THR A 224 -3.49 13.81 -7.72
CA THR A 224 -4.10 14.44 -6.55
C THR A 224 -3.13 15.39 -5.85
N SER A 225 -3.56 16.62 -5.63
CA SER A 225 -2.86 17.60 -4.80
C SER A 225 -3.54 17.77 -3.46
N PHE A 226 -2.74 17.90 -2.40
CA PHE A 226 -3.22 18.21 -1.06
C PHE A 226 -3.06 19.70 -0.80
N LYS A 227 -4.14 20.36 -0.39
CA LYS A 227 -4.10 21.71 0.17
C LYS A 227 -3.72 21.59 1.64
N VAL A 228 -2.60 22.19 2.02
CA VAL A 228 -2.09 22.20 3.39
C VAL A 228 -2.27 23.61 3.95
N VAL A 229 -3.00 23.73 5.05
CA VAL A 229 -3.27 25.00 5.73
C VAL A 229 -3.02 24.80 7.23
N PRO A 230 -2.50 25.79 7.98
CA PRO A 230 -2.44 25.71 9.44
C PRO A 230 -3.83 25.42 10.04
N ALA A 231 -3.87 24.62 11.10
CA ALA A 231 -5.10 24.36 11.83
C ALA A 231 -5.57 25.64 12.54
N PRO A 232 -6.89 25.91 12.58
CA PRO A 232 -7.42 27.16 13.15
C PRO A 232 -7.16 27.33 14.65
N ASP A 233 -6.92 26.22 15.38
CA ASP A 233 -6.82 26.22 16.84
C ASP A 233 -5.38 26.00 17.36
N SER A 234 -4.39 25.73 16.49
CA SER A 234 -3.03 25.36 16.89
C SER A 234 -2.00 25.63 15.79
N ASP A 235 -0.93 26.37 16.11
CA ASP A 235 0.16 26.70 15.17
C ASP A 235 1.02 25.49 14.77
N SER A 236 1.04 24.43 15.59
CA SER A 236 1.85 23.22 15.35
C SER A 236 1.13 22.14 14.53
N GLU A 237 -0.14 22.36 14.19
CA GLU A 237 -0.97 21.38 13.50
C GLU A 237 -1.42 21.89 12.14
N LEU A 238 -1.53 20.96 11.18
CA LEU A 238 -1.83 21.24 9.79
C LEU A 238 -3.12 20.53 9.40
N MET A 239 -3.99 21.25 8.71
CA MET A 239 -5.16 20.70 8.04
C MET A 239 -4.81 20.38 6.60
N LEU A 240 -4.85 19.09 6.26
CA LEU A 240 -4.70 18.60 4.90
C LEU A 240 -6.08 18.35 4.31
N SER A 241 -6.34 18.89 3.13
CA SER A 241 -7.55 18.64 2.35
C SER A 241 -7.19 18.17 0.95
N CYS A 242 -7.85 17.13 0.44
CA CYS A 242 -7.71 16.71 -0.95
C CYS A 242 -9.06 16.31 -1.53
N PHE A 243 -9.18 16.49 -2.84
CA PHE A 243 -10.28 15.91 -3.61
C PHE A 243 -9.95 14.45 -3.89
N GLY A 244 -10.90 13.57 -3.58
CA GLY A 244 -10.85 12.16 -3.95
C GLY A 244 -10.76 12.00 -5.47
N THR A 245 -10.13 10.92 -5.91
CA THR A 245 -10.03 10.59 -7.33
C THR A 245 -11.29 9.89 -7.85
N GLY A 246 -12.33 9.75 -7.03
CA GLY A 246 -13.47 8.90 -7.34
C GLY A 246 -13.06 7.44 -7.58
N TYR A 247 -12.05 6.95 -6.85
CA TYR A 247 -11.51 5.60 -7.07
C TYR A 247 -12.59 4.54 -6.84
N ILE A 248 -13.00 3.88 -7.92
CA ILE A 248 -13.96 2.78 -7.89
C ILE A 248 -13.18 1.50 -8.18
N ASN A 249 -13.45 0.47 -7.37
CA ASN A 249 -12.89 -0.85 -7.62
C ASN A 249 -13.44 -1.40 -8.95
N SER A 250 -12.68 -1.18 -10.01
CA SER A 250 -13.00 -1.62 -11.38
C SER A 250 -12.83 -3.14 -11.55
N ASN A 251 -12.24 -3.80 -10.57
CA ASN A 251 -12.03 -5.25 -10.57
C ASN A 251 -13.32 -5.98 -10.17
N LYS A 252 -14.15 -5.40 -9.30
CA LYS A 252 -15.43 -5.99 -8.90
C LYS A 252 -16.43 -5.90 -10.06
N ALA A 253 -16.93 -7.05 -10.53
CA ALA A 253 -18.01 -7.07 -11.52
C ALA A 253 -19.26 -6.40 -10.91
N VAL A 254 -19.92 -5.53 -11.69
CA VAL A 254 -21.20 -4.95 -11.31
C VAL A 254 -22.26 -6.05 -11.47
N SER A 255 -22.49 -6.79 -10.40
CA SER A 255 -23.71 -7.60 -10.22
C SER A 255 -24.81 -6.74 -9.67
#